data_AF-A0A921MPB1-F1
#
_entry.id   AF-A0A921MPB1-F1
#
_cell.length_a   1.000
_cell.length_b   1.000
_cell.length_c   1.000
_cell.angle_alpha   90.00
_cell.angle_beta   90.00
_cell.angle_gamma   90.00
#
_symmetry.space_group_name_H-M   'P 1'
#
loop_
_entity.id
_entity.type
_entity.pdbx_description
1 polymer ?
#
loop_
_entity_poly.entity_id
_entity_poly.type
_entity_poly.pdbx_seq_one_letter_code
_entity_poly.pdbx_strand_id
1 'polypeptide(L)' 'MKMIQVKTSAKCAGCVAKIGEQLNQFLTPDQWSLDLSTPDKLLTVNADVPAERVVDAVRAAGFKAELR' A
#
# COMPACT_ATOMS: atom_id res chain seq x y z
N MET A 1 13.41 -11.70 1.48
CA MET A 1 12.58 -10.55 1.05
C MET A 1 11.32 -11.09 0.41
N LYS A 2 10.15 -10.60 0.84
CA LYS A 2 8.87 -10.94 0.23
C LYS A 2 8.33 -9.71 -0.50
N MET A 3 7.79 -9.95 -1.68
CA MET A 3 7.09 -8.94 -2.45
C MET A 3 5.59 -9.15 -2.27
N ILE A 4 4.90 -8.12 -1.79
CA ILE A 4 3.45 -8.12 -1.57
C ILE A 4 2.86 -7.11 -2.53
N GLN A 5 1.82 -7.52 -3.25
CA GLN A 5 1.08 -6.67 -4.16
C GLN A 5 -0.36 -6.55 -3.69
N VAL A 6 -0.83 -5.31 -3.57
CA VAL A 6 -2.17 -4.99 -3.08
C VAL A 6 -2.84 -4.06 -4.08
N LYS A 7 -4.02 -4.43 -4.55
CA LYS A 7 -4.90 -3.53 -5.32
C LYS A 7 -5.50 -2.53 -4.36
N THR A 8 -5.50 -1.25 -4.72
CA THR A 8 -6.03 -0.18 -3.87
C THR A 8 -7.08 0.65 -4.59
N SER A 9 -7.90 1.40 -3.86
CA SER A 9 -8.82 2.38 -4.46
C SER A 9 -8.28 3.81 -4.49
N ALA A 10 -6.97 4.01 -4.30
CA ALA A 10 -6.34 5.33 -4.28
C ALA A 10 -6.35 5.98 -5.67
N LYS A 11 -6.68 7.28 -5.77
CA LYS A 11 -6.82 7.99 -7.07
C LYS A 11 -6.05 9.29 -7.18
N CYS A 12 -5.34 9.70 -6.13
CA CYS A 12 -4.79 11.04 -6.02
C CYS A 12 -3.48 11.05 -5.24
N ALA A 13 -2.62 12.05 -5.47
CA ALA A 13 -1.36 12.18 -4.73
C ALA A 13 -1.57 12.26 -3.20
N GLY A 14 -2.60 12.99 -2.75
CA GLY A 14 -2.96 13.04 -1.32
C GLY A 14 -3.44 11.69 -0.76
N CYS A 15 -4.01 10.84 -1.60
CA CYS A 15 -4.43 9.49 -1.24
C CYS A 15 -3.19 8.61 -0.97
N VAL A 16 -2.14 8.78 -1.78
CA VAL A 16 -0.84 8.11 -1.60
C VAL A 16 -0.20 8.54 -0.30
N ALA A 17 -0.19 9.86 -0.01
CA ALA A 17 0.37 10.38 1.23
C ALA A 17 -0.30 9.75 2.47
N LYS A 18 -1.64 9.69 2.48
CA LYS A 18 -2.40 9.11 3.60
C LYS A 18 -2.16 7.61 3.80
N ILE A 19 -2.05 6.84 2.70
CA ILE A 19 -1.64 5.42 2.76
C ILE A 19 -0.20 5.31 3.27
N GLY A 20 0.69 6.16 2.77
CA GLY A 20 2.08 6.22 3.19
C GLY A 20 2.25 6.51 4.67
N GLU A 21 1.46 7.40 5.26
CA GLU A 21 1.46 7.64 6.71
C GLU A 21 1.13 6.37 7.52
N GLN A 22 0.26 5.50 7.02
CA GLN A 22 -0.04 4.22 7.67
C GLN A 22 1.07 3.20 7.49
N LEU A 23 1.60 3.07 6.27
CA LEU A 23 2.68 2.14 5.95
C LEU A 23 3.99 2.51 6.67
N ASN A 24 4.30 3.80 6.75
CA ASN A 24 5.54 4.32 7.35
C ASN A 24 5.60 4.12 8.89
N GLN A 25 4.55 3.63 9.52
CA GLN A 25 4.59 3.22 10.94
C GLN A 25 5.39 1.93 11.16
N PHE A 26 5.51 1.08 10.13
CA PHE A 26 6.20 -0.21 10.24
C PHE A 26 7.04 -0.57 9.01
N LEU A 27 7.03 0.26 7.97
CA LEU A 27 7.86 0.16 6.77
C LEU A 27 8.66 1.44 6.60
N THR A 28 9.74 1.38 5.84
CA THR A 28 10.44 2.57 5.36
C THR A 28 9.90 3.00 3.99
N PRO A 29 10.01 4.30 3.61
CA PRO A 29 9.50 4.79 2.33
C PRO A 29 10.11 4.09 1.10
N ASP A 30 11.31 3.52 1.20
CA ASP A 30 11.97 2.73 0.15
C ASP A 30 11.42 1.30 0.02
N GLN A 31 10.68 0.82 1.01
CA GLN A 31 10.10 -0.52 1.03
C GLN A 31 8.74 -0.60 0.34
N TRP A 32 8.15 0.50 -0.11
CA TRP A 32 6.86 0.47 -0.79
C TRP A 32 6.74 1.50 -1.89
N SER A 33 5.87 1.21 -2.86
CA SER A 33 5.54 2.14 -3.94
C SER A 33 4.10 1.94 -4.39
N LEU A 34 3.42 3.01 -4.74
CA LEU A 34 2.04 3.00 -5.19
C LEU A 34 1.94 3.53 -6.63
N ASP A 35 1.62 2.65 -7.56
CA ASP A 35 1.45 3.00 -8.97
C ASP A 35 -0.01 3.34 -9.29
N LEU A 36 -0.29 4.64 -9.35
CA LEU A 36 -1.59 5.19 -9.74
C LEU A 36 -1.84 5.15 -11.25
N SER A 37 -0.89 4.75 -12.09
CA SER A 37 -1.06 4.68 -13.55
C SER A 37 -1.83 3.44 -13.97
N THR A 38 -1.80 2.40 -13.15
CA THR A 38 -2.55 1.15 -13.39
C THR A 38 -4.05 1.31 -13.11
N PRO A 39 -4.93 0.54 -13.77
CA PRO A 39 -6.36 0.54 -13.45
C PRO A 39 -6.63 0.07 -12.02
N ASP A 40 -5.82 -0.88 -11.53
CA ASP A 40 -5.93 -1.49 -10.20
C ASP A 40 -5.26 -0.70 -9.06
N LYS A 41 -4.55 0.41 -9.39
CA LYS A 41 -3.83 1.28 -8.44
C LYS A 41 -2.97 0.48 -7.46
N LEU A 42 -1.90 -0.08 -8.00
CA LEU A 42 -1.13 -1.13 -7.37
C LEU A 42 -0.17 -0.61 -6.29
N LEU A 43 -0.35 -1.04 -5.05
CA LEU A 43 0.65 -0.95 -3.99
C LEU A 43 1.59 -2.15 -4.09
N THR A 44 2.89 -1.90 -4.15
CA THR A 44 3.92 -2.92 -4.04
C THR A 44 4.72 -2.68 -2.76
N VAL A 45 4.86 -3.70 -1.93
CA VAL A 45 5.66 -3.68 -0.69
C VAL A 45 6.75 -4.73 -0.79
N ASN A 46 7.98 -4.35 -0.44
CA ASN A 46 9.17 -5.18 -0.51
C ASN A 46 9.81 -5.27 0.89
N ALA A 47 9.16 -5.99 1.78
CA ALA A 47 9.55 -6.14 3.18
C ALA A 47 9.11 -7.51 3.72
N ASP A 48 9.72 -7.97 4.80
CA ASP A 48 9.32 -9.22 5.45
C ASP A 48 8.24 -8.95 6.51
N VAL A 49 7.04 -8.61 6.03
CA VAL A 49 5.85 -8.36 6.85
C VAL A 49 4.69 -9.23 6.41
N PRO A 50 3.69 -9.49 7.27
CA PRO A 50 2.46 -10.17 6.87
C PRO A 50 1.69 -9.35 5.82
N ALA A 51 1.22 -10.00 4.77
CA ALA A 51 0.45 -9.34 3.71
C ALA A 51 -0.85 -8.70 4.25
N GLU A 52 -1.49 -9.35 5.23
CA GLU A 52 -2.67 -8.82 5.91
C GLU A 52 -2.40 -7.49 6.62
N ARG A 53 -1.22 -7.33 7.25
CA ARG A 53 -0.83 -6.05 7.88
C ARG A 53 -0.78 -4.91 6.85
N VAL A 54 -0.30 -5.17 5.64
CA VAL A 54 -0.28 -4.18 4.55
C VAL A 54 -1.70 -3.82 4.12
N VAL A 55 -2.57 -4.83 3.96
CA VAL A 55 -3.98 -4.64 3.61
C VAL A 55 -4.70 -3.80 4.67
N ASP A 56 -4.49 -4.10 5.95
CA ASP A 56 -5.10 -3.37 7.07
C ASP A 56 -4.62 -1.92 7.15
N ALA A 57 -3.33 -1.65 6.87
CA ALA A 57 -2.82 -0.29 6.82
C ALA A 57 -3.52 0.55 5.71
N VAL A 58 -3.74 -0.03 4.53
CA VAL A 58 -4.47 0.65 3.45
C VAL A 58 -5.94 0.86 3.82
N ARG A 59 -6.58 -0.11 4.50
CA ARG A 59 -7.96 0.04 5.01
C ARG A 59 -8.07 1.09 6.11
N ALA A 60 -7.10 1.15 7.02
CA ALA A 60 -7.01 2.16 8.08
C ALA A 60 -6.86 3.58 7.51
N ALA A 61 -6.18 3.72 6.36
CA ALA A 61 -6.12 4.98 5.63
C ALA A 61 -7.47 5.38 4.98
N GLY A 62 -8.45 4.47 4.93
CA GLY A 62 -9.80 4.68 4.41
C GLY A 62 -10.00 4.22 2.96
N PHE A 63 -9.16 3.30 2.46
CA PHE A 63 -9.21 2.82 1.08
C PHE A 63 -9.54 1.32 1.00
N LYS A 64 -10.11 0.88 -0.13
CA LYS A 64 -10.27 -0.55 -0.40
C LYS A 64 -8.90 -1.16 -0.68
N ALA A 65 -8.69 -2.38 -0.19
CA ALA A 65 -7.43 -3.10 -0.30
C ALA A 65 -7.70 -4.60 -0.46
N GLU A 66 -7.15 -5.18 -1.52
CA GLU A 66 -7.28 -6.60 -1.87
C GLU A 66 -5.92 -7.13 -2.31
N LEU A 67 -5.54 -8.31 -1.81
CA LEU A 67 -4.31 -8.97 -2.25
C LEU A 67 -4.42 -9.34 -3.73
N ARG A 68 -3.34 -9.08 -4.46
CA ARG A 68 -3.21 -9.44 -5.87
C ARG A 68 -2.62 -10.83 -6.05
#